data_AF-A0A7S1HQF2-F1
#
_entry.id   AF-A0A7S1HQF2-F1
#
_cell.length_a   1.000
_cell.length_b   1.000
_cell.length_c   1.000
_cell.angle_alpha   90.00
_cell.angle_beta   90.00
_cell.angle_gamma   90.00
#
_symmetry.space_group_name_H-M   'P 1'
#
loop_
_entity.id
_entity.type
_entity.pdbx_description
1 polymer ?
#
loop_
_entity_poly.entity_id
_entity_poly.type
_entity_poly.pdbx_seq_one_letter_code
_entity_poly.pdbx_strand_id
1 'polypeptide(L)'
;QVRGMATEKQLKERMVGTKNIEKITKSMKMVSAAKLRGDQNRLAAAIPFAKWTSPITGPEVDLETLDVSNFPAKNLFVVMTTDKGLCGGVNTILTRMTRAAVSKLDADGKKVDLFILGEKGRAQMRR
;
A
#
# COMPACT_ATOMS: atom_id res chain seq x y z
N GLN A 1 -36.90 28.67 13.11
CA GLN A 1 -35.75 27.74 12.96
C GLN A 1 -36.27 26.42 12.42
N VAL A 2 -36.16 26.17 11.11
CA VAL A 2 -36.65 24.91 10.52
C VAL A 2 -35.72 23.80 10.99
N ARG A 3 -36.21 22.94 11.90
CA ARG A 3 -35.49 21.74 12.29
C ARG A 3 -35.27 20.89 11.03
N GLY A 4 -34.02 20.66 10.66
CA GLY A 4 -33.62 19.76 9.56
C GLY A 4 -33.91 18.30 9.92
N MET A 5 -35.19 17.97 10.08
CA MET A 5 -35.66 16.63 10.33
C MET A 5 -35.53 15.84 9.02
N ALA A 6 -34.84 14.70 9.08
CA ALA A 6 -34.69 13.83 7.92
C ALA A 6 -36.08 13.44 7.41
N THR A 7 -36.39 13.81 6.18
CA THR A 7 -37.66 13.42 5.55
C THR A 7 -37.61 11.96 5.16
N GLU A 8 -38.75 11.28 5.17
CA GLU A 8 -38.87 9.87 4.75
C GLU A 8 -38.25 9.65 3.35
N LYS A 9 -38.45 10.63 2.45
CA LYS A 9 -37.81 10.67 1.13
C LYS A 9 -36.28 10.63 1.20
N GLN A 10 -35.65 11.44 2.04
CA GLN A 10 -34.19 11.47 2.20
C GLN A 10 -33.64 10.15 2.76
N LEU A 11 -34.36 9.52 3.70
CA LEU A 11 -34.01 8.18 4.20
C LEU A 11 -34.09 7.14 3.09
N LYS A 12 -35.15 7.18 2.27
CA LYS A 12 -35.32 6.29 1.11
C LYS A 12 -34.20 6.47 0.07
N GLU A 13 -33.83 7.70 -0.23
CA GLU A 13 -32.72 8.01 -1.14
C GLU A 13 -31.38 7.48 -0.62
N ARG A 14 -31.08 7.65 0.67
CA ARG A 14 -29.88 7.07 1.30
C ARG A 14 -29.86 5.55 1.22
N MET A 15 -30.99 4.88 1.47
CA MET A 15 -31.10 3.42 1.37
C MET A 15 -30.84 2.91 -0.06
N VAL A 16 -31.33 3.63 -1.07
CA VAL A 16 -31.04 3.29 -2.47
C VAL A 16 -29.55 3.50 -2.78
N GLY A 17 -28.97 4.60 -2.29
CA GLY A 17 -27.54 4.89 -2.43
C GLY A 17 -26.64 3.82 -1.81
N THR A 18 -26.91 3.39 -0.57
CA THR A 18 -26.13 2.35 0.10
C THR A 18 -26.27 1.00 -0.58
N LYS A 19 -27.47 0.62 -1.04
CA LYS A 19 -27.68 -0.61 -1.84
C LYS A 19 -26.89 -0.60 -3.15
N ASN A 20 -26.76 0.56 -3.80
CA ASN A 20 -25.96 0.68 -5.02
C ASN A 20 -24.46 0.56 -4.73
N ILE A 21 -23.96 1.21 -3.69
CA ILE A 21 -22.56 1.08 -3.24
C ILE A 21 -22.25 -0.37 -2.86
N GLU A 22 -23.17 -1.07 -2.19
CA GLU A 22 -23.02 -2.49 -1.84
C GLU A 22 -22.88 -3.37 -3.09
N LYS A 23 -23.71 -3.16 -4.12
CA LYS A 23 -23.60 -3.91 -5.39
C LYS A 23 -22.26 -3.66 -6.08
N ILE A 24 -21.83 -2.39 -6.16
CA ILE A 24 -20.55 -2.01 -6.78
C ILE A 24 -19.38 -2.67 -6.04
N THR A 25 -19.38 -2.60 -4.71
CA THR A 25 -18.30 -3.19 -3.89
C THR A 25 -18.29 -4.71 -3.94
N LYS A 26 -19.45 -5.38 -4.02
CA LYS A 26 -19.54 -6.82 -4.29
C LYS A 26 -18.91 -7.20 -5.62
N SER A 27 -19.24 -6.49 -6.70
CA SER A 27 -18.62 -6.71 -8.00
C SER A 27 -17.12 -6.46 -7.98
N MET A 28 -16.67 -5.36 -7.35
CA MET A 28 -15.25 -5.06 -7.19
C MET A 28 -14.52 -6.15 -6.41
N LYS A 29 -15.12 -6.70 -5.34
CA LYS A 29 -14.55 -7.83 -4.58
C LYS A 29 -14.29 -9.04 -5.47
N MET A 30 -15.25 -9.41 -6.33
CA MET A 30 -15.07 -10.53 -7.26
C MET A 30 -13.99 -10.26 -8.31
N VAL A 31 -13.95 -9.04 -8.87
CA VAL A 31 -12.91 -8.64 -9.83
C VAL A 31 -11.52 -8.66 -9.19
N SER A 32 -11.39 -8.12 -7.98
CA SER A 32 -10.13 -8.13 -7.24
C SER A 32 -9.70 -9.54 -6.87
N ALA A 33 -10.63 -10.42 -6.49
CA ALA A 33 -10.34 -11.83 -6.23
C ALA A 33 -9.84 -12.56 -7.48
N ALA A 34 -10.43 -12.30 -8.65
CA ALA A 34 -9.97 -12.87 -9.91
C ALA A 34 -8.55 -12.38 -10.27
N LYS A 35 -8.25 -11.09 -10.06
CA LYS A 35 -6.90 -10.54 -10.25
C LYS A 35 -5.88 -11.16 -9.31
N LEU A 36 -6.22 -11.28 -8.02
CA LEU A 36 -5.34 -11.90 -7.03
C LEU A 36 -5.01 -13.34 -7.41
N ARG A 37 -5.97 -14.12 -7.91
CA ARG A 37 -5.69 -15.47 -8.43
C ARG A 37 -4.72 -15.44 -9.62
N GLY A 38 -4.89 -14.49 -10.54
CA GLY A 38 -3.95 -14.28 -11.64
C GLY A 38 -2.54 -13.96 -11.14
N ASP A 39 -2.41 -13.09 -10.14
CA ASP A 39 -1.13 -12.71 -9.54
C ASP A 39 -0.50 -13.87 -8.76
N GLN A 40 -1.29 -14.69 -8.07
CA GLN A 40 -0.82 -15.93 -7.43
C GLN A 40 -0.24 -16.92 -8.44
N ASN A 41 -0.86 -17.06 -9.62
CA ASN A 41 -0.33 -17.92 -10.68
C ASN A 41 0.99 -17.38 -11.25
N ARG A 42 1.11 -16.06 -11.41
CA ARG A 42 2.37 -15.41 -11.82
C ARG A 42 3.46 -15.59 -10.79
N LEU A 43 3.12 -15.44 -9.51
CA LEU A 43 4.04 -15.69 -8.40
C LEU A 43 4.52 -17.15 -8.41
N ALA A 44 3.61 -18.12 -8.57
CA ALA A 44 3.96 -19.53 -8.65
C ALA A 44 4.97 -19.83 -9.77
N ALA A 45 4.83 -19.18 -10.93
CA ALA A 45 5.78 -19.30 -12.03
C ALA A 45 7.16 -18.65 -11.73
N ALA A 46 7.21 -17.63 -10.87
CA ALA A 46 8.44 -16.94 -10.48
C ALA A 46 9.21 -17.62 -9.34
N ILE A 47 8.54 -18.44 -8.51
CA ILE A 47 9.15 -19.12 -7.35
C ILE A 47 10.42 -19.92 -7.70
N PRO A 48 10.48 -20.72 -8.79
CA PRO A 48 11.69 -21.48 -9.12
C PRO A 48 12.92 -20.60 -9.31
N PHE A 49 12.75 -19.44 -9.95
CA PHE A 49 13.82 -18.47 -10.15
C PHE A 49 14.25 -17.81 -8.83
N ALA A 50 13.29 -17.44 -7.98
CA ALA A 50 13.59 -16.88 -6.66
C ALA A 50 14.35 -17.88 -5.77
N LYS A 51 13.98 -19.17 -5.81
CA LYS A 51 14.69 -20.23 -5.06
C LYS A 51 16.14 -20.39 -5.53
N TRP A 52 16.38 -20.30 -6.83
CA TRP A 52 17.72 -20.41 -7.40
C TRP A 52 18.61 -19.21 -7.01
N THR A 53 18.03 -18.02 -6.90
CA THR A 53 18.75 -16.78 -6.54
C THR A 53 18.87 -16.53 -5.04
N SER A 54 18.04 -17.17 -4.21
CA SER A 54 18.01 -16.99 -2.75
C SER A 54 19.37 -17.09 -2.04
N PRO A 55 20.29 -18.01 -2.41
CA PRO A 55 21.63 -18.05 -1.79
C PRO A 55 22.48 -16.80 -2.04
N ILE A 56 22.14 -16.00 -3.07
CA ILE A 56 22.88 -14.81 -3.50
C ILE A 56 22.31 -13.54 -2.84
N THR A 57 20.99 -13.49 -2.62
CA THR A 57 20.28 -12.26 -2.20
C THR A 57 20.22 -12.05 -0.69
N GLY A 58 20.57 -13.07 0.11
CA GLY A 58 20.43 -13.01 1.57
C GLY A 58 18.97 -13.14 2.03
N PRO A 59 18.73 -13.17 3.36
CA PRO A 59 17.39 -13.32 3.92
C PRO A 59 16.54 -12.06 3.72
N GLU A 60 15.26 -12.27 3.44
CA GLU A 60 14.26 -11.19 3.45
C GLU A 60 14.06 -10.71 4.90
N VAL A 61 14.03 -9.39 5.10
CA VAL A 61 13.82 -8.77 6.41
C VAL A 61 12.50 -8.01 6.40
N ASP A 62 11.66 -8.26 7.40
CA ASP A 62 10.41 -7.54 7.54
C ASP A 62 10.66 -6.05 7.77
N LEU A 63 9.86 -5.22 7.10
CA LEU A 63 9.99 -3.76 7.23
C LEU A 63 9.74 -3.27 8.67
N GLU A 64 8.96 -4.01 9.46
CA GLU A 64 8.69 -3.70 10.87
C GLU A 64 9.91 -3.93 11.78
N THR A 65 10.78 -4.87 11.41
CA THR A 65 11.97 -5.24 12.19
C THR A 65 13.27 -4.73 11.57
N LEU A 66 13.17 -3.96 10.48
CA LEU A 66 14.33 -3.44 9.75
C LEU A 66 15.13 -2.45 10.62
N ASP A 67 16.32 -2.88 11.03
CA ASP A 67 17.30 -2.02 11.67
C ASP A 67 18.14 -1.28 10.63
N VAL A 68 17.96 0.04 10.55
CA VAL A 68 18.66 0.92 9.61
C VAL A 68 19.95 1.51 10.18
N SER A 69 20.27 1.25 11.45
CA SER A 69 21.41 1.87 12.14
C SER A 69 22.76 1.52 11.51
N ASN A 70 22.88 0.32 10.92
CA ASN A 70 24.10 -0.17 10.27
C ASN A 70 24.20 0.16 8.78
N PHE A 71 23.27 0.95 8.24
CA PHE A 71 23.26 1.25 6.80
C PHE A 71 24.42 2.19 6.42
N PRO A 72 24.94 2.11 5.18
CA PRO A 72 26.02 2.97 4.70
C PRO A 72 25.63 4.45 4.64
N ALA A 73 26.60 5.34 4.38
CA ALA A 73 26.40 6.79 4.38
C ALA A 73 25.46 7.32 3.26
N LYS A 74 25.27 6.55 2.17
CA LYS A 74 24.37 6.86 1.07
C LYS A 74 23.45 5.67 0.82
N ASN A 75 22.15 5.90 0.87
CA ASN A 75 21.13 4.85 0.72
C ASN A 75 20.11 5.23 -0.34
N LEU A 76 19.64 4.24 -1.10
CA LEU A 76 18.51 4.38 -2.00
C LEU A 76 17.37 3.49 -1.53
N PHE A 77 16.23 4.10 -1.20
CA PHE A 77 15.02 3.37 -0.82
C PHE A 77 14.11 3.23 -2.04
N VAL A 78 13.92 1.99 -2.50
CA VAL A 78 12.96 1.65 -3.56
C VAL A 78 11.64 1.25 -2.91
N VAL A 79 10.66 2.14 -2.99
CA VAL A 79 9.37 2.01 -2.30
C VAL A 79 8.30 1.61 -3.30
N MET A 80 7.75 0.41 -3.18
CA MET A 80 6.72 -0.10 -4.08
C MET A 80 5.32 0.07 -3.47
N THR A 81 4.47 0.84 -4.15
CA THR A 81 3.09 1.14 -3.74
C THR A 81 2.11 0.87 -4.87
N THR A 82 0.81 0.96 -4.58
CA THR A 82 -0.23 0.81 -5.59
C THR A 82 -0.52 2.11 -6.34
N ASP A 83 -1.01 2.01 -7.57
CA ASP A 83 -1.52 3.16 -8.32
C ASP A 83 -2.96 3.52 -7.93
N LYS A 84 -3.75 2.51 -7.55
CA LYS A 84 -5.17 2.65 -7.20
C LYS A 84 -5.38 2.69 -5.69
N GLY A 85 -6.45 3.38 -5.27
CA GLY A 85 -6.90 3.41 -3.88
C GLY A 85 -7.75 2.21 -3.49
N LEU A 86 -8.48 2.31 -2.37
CA LEU A 86 -9.32 1.24 -1.80
C LEU A 86 -8.54 -0.07 -1.50
N CYS A 87 -7.25 0.05 -1.23
CA CYS A 87 -6.34 -1.05 -0.89
C CYS A 87 -6.18 -1.27 0.64
N GLY A 88 -7.16 -0.83 1.44
CA GLY A 88 -7.05 -0.83 2.89
C GLY A 88 -5.89 0.04 3.40
N GLY A 89 -5.13 -0.47 4.37
CA GLY A 89 -4.05 0.26 5.05
C GLY A 89 -2.66 0.10 4.43
N VAL A 90 -2.49 -0.68 3.36
CA VAL A 90 -1.17 -1.10 2.85
C VAL A 90 -0.25 0.09 2.54
N ASN A 91 -0.69 1.02 1.69
CA ASN A 91 0.12 2.19 1.33
C ASN A 91 0.42 3.10 2.54
N THR A 92 -0.54 3.28 3.44
CA THR A 92 -0.35 4.10 4.65
C THR A 92 0.68 3.50 5.59
N ILE A 93 0.63 2.18 5.81
CA ILE A 93 1.58 1.47 6.65
C ILE A 93 2.99 1.57 6.02
N LEU A 94 3.10 1.28 4.72
CA LEU A 94 4.37 1.31 4.00
C LEU A 94 5.02 2.71 4.08
N THR A 95 4.28 3.75 3.70
CA THR A 95 4.79 5.13 3.67
C THR A 95 5.16 5.63 5.07
N ARG A 96 4.39 5.29 6.10
CA ARG A 96 4.71 5.61 7.50
C ARG A 96 6.03 4.96 7.93
N MET A 97 6.22 3.68 7.65
CA MET A 97 7.44 2.95 8.02
C MET A 97 8.66 3.47 7.26
N THR A 98 8.53 3.71 5.94
CA THR A 98 9.59 4.31 5.14
C THR A 98 9.98 5.68 5.69
N ARG A 99 9.03 6.55 6.04
CA ARG A 99 9.33 7.85 6.65
C ARG A 99 10.09 7.73 7.97
N ALA A 100 9.68 6.79 8.82
CA ALA A 100 10.39 6.54 10.08
C ALA A 100 11.84 6.09 9.84
N ALA A 101 12.07 5.19 8.88
CA ALA A 101 13.40 4.74 8.51
C ALA A 101 14.27 5.89 7.95
N VAL A 102 13.72 6.69 7.03
CA VAL A 102 14.40 7.86 6.44
C VAL A 102 14.75 8.87 7.52
N SER A 103 13.82 9.18 8.43
CA SER A 103 14.04 10.15 9.51
C SER A 103 15.13 9.70 10.49
N LYS A 104 15.26 8.40 10.76
CA LYS A 104 16.35 7.86 11.59
C LYS A 104 17.71 8.03 10.90
N LEU A 105 17.78 7.66 9.62
CA LEU A 105 19.02 7.78 8.83
C LEU A 105 19.46 9.24 8.66
N ASP A 106 18.51 10.15 8.47
CA ASP A 106 18.79 11.58 8.36
C ASP A 106 19.29 12.17 9.68
N ALA A 107 18.74 11.71 10.82
CA ALA A 107 19.26 12.07 12.15
C ALA A 107 20.69 11.57 12.40
N ASP A 108 21.05 10.41 11.83
CA ASP A 108 22.42 9.88 11.84
C ASP A 108 23.34 10.58 10.81
N GLY A 109 22.85 11.60 10.09
CA GLY A 109 23.60 12.34 9.08
C GLY A 109 23.84 11.57 7.77
N LYS A 110 23.09 10.49 7.53
CA LYS A 110 23.23 9.65 6.33
C LYS A 110 22.30 10.15 5.23
N LYS A 111 22.82 10.24 4.00
CA LYS A 111 22.03 10.69 2.85
C LYS A 111 21.11 9.57 2.37
N VAL A 112 19.83 9.90 2.18
CA VAL A 112 18.82 8.97 1.65
C VAL A 112 18.14 9.55 0.41
N ASP A 113 18.21 8.82 -0.70
CA ASP A 113 17.44 9.09 -1.91
C ASP A 113 16.23 8.14 -1.96
N LEU A 114 15.08 8.63 -2.44
CA LEU A 114 13.82 7.86 -2.52
C LEU A 114 13.42 7.65 -3.97
N PHE A 115 13.25 6.38 -4.36
CA PHE A 115 12.66 6.00 -5.64
C PHE A 115 11.31 5.33 -5.40
N ILE A 116 10.23 6.01 -5.76
CA ILE A 116 8.88 5.56 -5.47
C ILE A 116 8.22 5.01 -6.73
N LEU A 117 7.83 3.74 -6.66
CA LEU A 117 6.99 3.08 -7.65
C LEU A 117 5.54 3.12 -7.15
N GLY A 118 4.65 3.63 -7.99
CA GLY A 118 3.23 3.73 -7.70
C GLY A 118 2.76 5.14 -7.34
N GLU A 119 1.61 5.53 -7.90
CA GLU A 119 1.11 6.91 -7.77
C GLU A 119 0.65 7.25 -6.35
N LYS A 120 0.10 6.29 -5.58
CA LYS A 120 -0.36 6.57 -4.21
C LYS A 120 0.79 6.82 -3.24
N GLY A 121 1.87 6.05 -3.34
CA GLY A 121 3.08 6.30 -2.56
C GLY A 121 3.69 7.64 -2.89
N ARG A 122 3.80 7.97 -4.19
CA ARG A 122 4.34 9.26 -4.64
C ARG A 122 3.54 10.43 -4.07
N ALA A 123 2.21 10.37 -4.18
CA ALA A 123 1.33 11.42 -3.67
C ALA A 123 1.37 11.55 -2.14
N GLN A 124 1.50 10.43 -1.41
CA GLN A 124 1.59 10.45 0.05
C GLN A 124 2.95 10.97 0.52
N MET A 125 4.06 10.49 -0.06
CA MET A 125 5.42 10.81 0.36
C MET A 125 5.85 12.23 0.00
N ARG A 126 5.28 12.83 -1.06
CA ARG A 126 5.54 14.22 -1.46
C ARG A 126 4.89 15.28 -0.55
N ARG A 127 3.90 14.89 0.26
CA ARG A 127 3.24 15.77 1.23
C ARG A 127 4.03 15.88 2.52
#